data_AF-A0AAD9DGT2-F1
#
_entry.id   AF-A0AAD9DGT2-F1
#
_cell.length_a   1.000
_cell.length_b   1.000
_cell.length_c   1.000
_cell.angle_alpha   90.00
_cell.angle_beta   90.00
_cell.angle_gamma   90.00
#
_symmetry.space_group_name_H-M   'P 1'
#
loop_
_entity.id
_entity.type
_entity.pdbx_description
1 polymer ?
#
loop_
_entity_poly.entity_id
_entity_poly.type
_entity_poly.pdbx_seq_one_letter_code
_entity_poly.pdbx_strand_id
1 'polypeptide(L)'
;MNCALLKEVVMDFMVEKRSEVLDKVSHDAPGGLLADILAATSRKFNQDGARDDDFNVMRISDLRKEVHGKGLDIDGSRETLMLLSKRRLDFNV
;
A
#
# COMPACT_ATOMS: atom_id res chain seq x y z
N MET A 1 12.84 3.65 7.71
CA MET A 1 13.70 2.51 7.27
C MET A 1 13.03 1.75 6.11
N ASN A 2 13.84 1.33 5.13
CA ASN A 2 13.50 0.87 3.77
C ASN A 2 12.59 -0.39 3.67
N CYS A 3 12.34 -1.12 4.75
CA CYS A 3 11.61 -2.40 4.69
C CYS A 3 10.18 -2.28 4.15
N ALA A 4 9.53 -1.13 4.36
CA ALA A 4 8.18 -0.88 3.85
C ALA A 4 8.16 -0.77 2.31
N LEU A 5 9.18 -0.11 1.73
CA LEU A 5 9.36 0.00 0.28
C LEU A 5 9.78 -1.35 -0.32
N LEU A 6 10.70 -2.06 0.36
CA LEU A 6 11.07 -3.42 -0.05
C LEU A 6 9.86 -4.35 -0.07
N LYS A 7 9.02 -4.31 0.97
CA LYS A 7 7.80 -5.11 1.06
C LYS A 7 6.86 -4.79 -0.10
N GLU A 8 6.68 -3.51 -0.45
CA GLU A 8 5.87 -3.09 -1.60
C GLU A 8 6.38 -3.70 -2.93
N VAL A 9 7.69 -3.59 -3.19
CA VAL A 9 8.30 -4.15 -4.41
C VAL A 9 8.13 -5.68 -4.46
N VAL A 10 8.28 -6.36 -3.32
CA VAL A 10 8.07 -7.82 -3.22
C VAL A 10 6.60 -8.19 -3.51
N MET A 11 5.62 -7.43 -3.01
CA MET A 11 4.20 -7.71 -3.29
C MET A 11 3.87 -7.54 -4.76
N ASP A 12 4.38 -6.48 -5.39
CA ASP A 12 4.19 -6.25 -6.83
C ASP A 12 4.82 -7.41 -7.65
N PHE A 13 6.02 -7.87 -7.26
CA PHE A 13 6.66 -9.05 -7.85
C PHE A 13 5.83 -10.34 -7.68
N MET A 14 5.27 -10.58 -6.49
CA MET A 14 4.41 -11.74 -6.24
C MET A 14 3.17 -11.74 -7.13
N VAL A 15 2.56 -10.57 -7.36
CA VAL A 15 1.41 -10.42 -8.26
C VAL A 15 1.79 -10.62 -9.73
N GLU A 16 2.99 -10.20 -10.15
CA GLU A 16 3.53 -10.50 -11.48
C GLU A 16 3.76 -11.98 -11.70
N LYS A 17 4.35 -12.66 -10.71
CA LYS A 17 4.70 -14.08 -10.75
C LYS A 17 3.68 -14.99 -10.06
N ARG A 18 2.41 -14.56 -10.00
CA ARG A 18 1.34 -15.20 -9.23
C ARG A 18 1.23 -16.72 -9.40
N SER A 19 1.41 -17.25 -10.62
CA SER A 19 1.34 -18.69 -10.90
C SER A 19 2.52 -19.48 -10.31
N GLU A 20 3.71 -18.88 -10.25
CA GLU A 20 4.91 -19.51 -9.69
C GLU A 20 4.95 -19.41 -8.16
N VAL A 21 4.27 -18.41 -7.60
CA VAL A 21 4.25 -18.10 -6.17
C VAL A 21 3.12 -18.81 -5.44
N LEU A 22 1.98 -19.07 -6.10
CA LEU A 22 0.80 -19.68 -5.48
C LEU A 22 1.13 -20.99 -4.75
N ASP A 23 1.92 -21.86 -5.38
CA ASP A 23 2.32 -23.16 -4.82
C ASP A 23 3.40 -23.05 -3.72
N LYS A 24 3.95 -21.86 -3.51
CA LYS A 24 5.02 -21.58 -2.53
C LYS A 24 4.52 -20.80 -1.32
N VAL A 25 3.25 -20.36 -1.32
CA VAL A 25 2.66 -19.65 -0.18
C VAL A 25 2.33 -20.63 0.93
N SER A 26 2.86 -20.37 2.13
CA SER A 26 2.51 -21.11 3.34
C SER A 26 1.12 -20.72 3.85
N HIS A 27 0.38 -21.68 4.41
CA HIS A 27 -0.88 -21.41 5.10
C HIS A 27 -0.70 -20.63 6.42
N ASP A 28 0.51 -20.66 7.00
CA ASP A 28 0.86 -19.93 8.23
C ASP A 28 1.47 -18.55 7.94
N ALA A 29 0.96 -17.89 6.90
CA ALA A 29 1.45 -16.59 6.49
C ALA A 29 1.07 -15.50 7.50
N PRO A 30 1.85 -14.41 7.62
CA PRO A 30 1.49 -13.25 8.44
C PRO A 30 0.12 -12.70 8.04
N GLY A 31 -0.74 -12.40 9.01
CA GLY A 31 -2.14 -12.00 8.76
C GLY A 31 -2.34 -10.78 7.85
N GLY A 32 -1.33 -9.91 7.71
CA GLY A 32 -1.35 -8.77 6.79
C GLY A 32 -1.04 -9.12 5.32
N LEU A 33 -0.49 -10.30 5.03
CA LEU A 33 -0.01 -10.67 3.70
C LEU A 33 -1.12 -10.66 2.64
N LEU A 34 -2.29 -11.20 2.98
CA LEU A 34 -3.43 -11.25 2.05
C LEU A 34 -3.92 -9.86 1.67
N ALA A 35 -4.00 -8.94 2.64
CA ALA A 35 -4.39 -7.55 2.38
C ALA A 35 -3.36 -6.83 1.48
N ASP A 36 -2.07 -7.09 1.70
CA ASP A 36 -1.00 -6.52 0.89
C ASP A 36 -1.01 -7.07 -0.55
N ILE A 37 -1.25 -8.37 -0.74
CA ILE A 37 -1.41 -8.99 -2.06
C ILE A 37 -2.65 -8.43 -2.77
N LEU A 38 -3.78 -8.28 -2.06
CA LEU A 38 -5.01 -7.75 -2.65
C LEU A 38 -4.83 -6.28 -3.07
N ALA A 39 -4.14 -5.47 -2.26
CA ALA A 39 -3.81 -4.10 -2.61
C ALA A 39 -2.88 -4.03 -3.85
N ALA A 40 -1.84 -4.87 -3.91
CA ALA A 40 -0.96 -4.95 -5.07
C ALA A 40 -1.69 -5.43 -6.34
N THR A 41 -2.60 -6.38 -6.18
CA THR A 41 -3.46 -6.90 -7.26
C THR A 41 -4.37 -5.79 -7.78
N SER A 42 -5.02 -5.05 -6.88
CA SER A 42 -5.86 -3.90 -7.23
C SER A 42 -5.07 -2.83 -7.99
N ARG A 43 -3.85 -2.47 -7.54
CA ARG A 43 -2.97 -1.53 -8.27
C ARG A 43 -2.66 -2.00 -9.69
N LYS A 44 -2.46 -3.30 -9.89
CA LYS A 44 -2.16 -3.85 -11.22
C LYS A 44 -3.36 -3.78 -12.16
N PHE A 45 -4.57 -4.01 -11.67
CA PHE A 45 -5.78 -4.04 -12.48
C PHE A 45 -6.48 -2.68 -12.64
N ASN A 46 -6.24 -1.73 -11.74
CA ASN A 46 -6.91 -0.42 -11.71
C ASN A 46 -6.02 0.73 -12.21
N GLN A 47 -5.11 0.50 -13.17
CA GLN A 47 -4.25 1.55 -13.72
C GLN A 47 -5.03 2.73 -14.33
N ASP A 48 -6.32 2.55 -14.69
CA ASP A 48 -7.16 3.57 -15.33
C ASP A 48 -8.33 4.10 -14.47
N GLY A 49 -8.49 3.65 -13.22
CA GLY A 49 -9.73 3.90 -12.45
C GLY A 49 -9.56 4.21 -10.96
N ALA A 50 -8.33 4.19 -10.43
CA ALA A 50 -8.09 4.55 -9.04
C ALA A 50 -8.38 6.05 -8.84
N ARG A 51 -9.37 6.37 -7.99
CA ARG A 51 -9.59 7.74 -7.55
C ARG A 51 -8.41 8.15 -6.64
N ASP A 52 -8.05 9.43 -6.68
CA ASP A 52 -6.95 9.99 -5.86
C ASP A 52 -7.14 9.78 -4.34
N ASP A 53 -8.36 9.48 -3.88
CA ASP A 53 -8.71 9.24 -2.47
C ASP A 53 -8.61 7.77 -2.04
N ASP A 54 -8.22 6.85 -2.94
CA ASP A 54 -8.19 5.42 -2.68
C ASP A 54 -6.88 4.98 -1.99
N PHE A 55 -6.64 5.54 -0.80
CA PHE A 55 -5.42 5.32 0.01
C PHE A 55 -5.15 3.85 0.33
N ASN A 56 -6.19 3.01 0.28
CA ASN A 56 -6.11 1.57 0.52
C ASN A 56 -5.36 0.81 -0.59
N VAL A 57 -5.19 1.38 -1.77
CA VAL A 57 -4.43 0.76 -2.87
C VAL A 57 -3.14 1.50 -3.17
N MET A 58 -3.03 2.77 -2.75
CA MET A 58 -1.85 3.62 -2.96
C MET A 58 -0.54 2.99 -2.42
N ARG A 59 0.55 3.26 -3.14
CA ARG A 59 1.90 2.88 -2.75
C ARG A 59 2.36 3.68 -1.54
N ILE A 60 3.23 3.10 -0.71
CA ILE A 60 3.89 3.75 0.42
C ILE A 60 4.70 4.96 -0.04
N SER A 61 5.33 4.87 -1.20
CA SER A 61 6.06 6.00 -1.79
C SER A 61 5.13 7.19 -2.07
N ASP A 62 3.91 6.94 -2.57
CA ASP A 62 2.94 7.99 -2.87
C ASP A 62 2.27 8.52 -1.59
N LEU A 63 1.92 7.64 -0.65
CA LEU A 63 1.44 8.04 0.68
C LEU A 63 2.47 8.93 1.40
N ARG A 64 3.77 8.64 1.28
CA ARG A 64 4.83 9.49 1.85
C ARG A 64 4.89 10.85 1.19
N LYS A 65 4.79 10.92 -0.14
CA LYS A 65 4.74 12.21 -0.86
C LYS A 65 3.54 13.03 -0.42
N GLU A 66 2.39 12.40 -0.25
CA GLU A 66 1.16 13.09 0.13
C GLU A 66 1.22 13.61 1.57
N VAL A 67 1.68 12.80 2.52
CA VAL A 67 1.87 13.20 3.92
C VAL A 67 2.95 14.30 4.03
N HIS A 68 4.03 14.19 3.26
CA HIS A 68 5.07 15.22 3.20
C HIS A 68 4.56 16.54 2.59
N GLY A 69 3.78 16.48 1.50
CA GLY A 69 3.12 17.64 0.92
C GLY A 69 2.13 18.32 1.87
N LYS A 70 1.62 17.57 2.87
CA LYS A 70 0.78 18.07 3.97
C LYS A 70 1.59 18.68 5.13
N GLY A 71 2.92 18.74 5.05
CA GLY A 71 3.80 19.28 6.10
C GLY A 71 3.99 18.34 7.29
N LEU A 72 3.61 17.07 7.15
CA LEU A 72 3.76 16.05 8.17
C LEU A 72 4.99 15.20 7.80
N ASP A 73 6.03 15.22 8.62
CA ASP A 73 7.20 14.37 8.43
C ASP A 73 7.13 13.17 9.38
N ILE A 74 6.59 12.04 8.88
CA ILE A 74 6.39 10.84 9.69
C ILE A 74 6.96 9.61 8.99
N ASP A 75 7.96 8.97 9.61
CA ASP A 75 8.40 7.61 9.25
C ASP A 75 7.48 6.57 9.93
N GLY A 76 6.26 6.47 9.40
CA GLY A 76 5.19 5.63 9.95
C GLY A 76 4.99 4.32 9.20
N SER A 77 4.19 3.42 9.79
CA SER A 77 3.67 2.25 9.07
C SER A 77 2.73 2.70 7.94
N ARG A 78 2.41 1.78 7.02
CA ARG A 78 1.43 2.05 5.96
C ARG A 78 0.09 2.54 6.53
N GLU A 79 -0.37 1.94 7.62
CA GLU A 79 -1.60 2.34 8.32
C GLU A 79 -1.50 3.75 8.88
N THR A 80 -0.38 4.09 9.51
CA THR A 80 -0.13 5.46 9.98
C THR A 80 -0.20 6.45 8.82
N LEU A 81 0.44 6.16 7.70
CA LEU A 81 0.43 7.02 6.53
C LEU A 81 -0.96 7.15 5.91
N MET A 82 -1.75 6.06 5.83
CA MET A 82 -3.14 6.10 5.38
C MET A 82 -4.01 6.95 6.31
N LEU A 83 -3.87 6.79 7.63
CA LEU A 83 -4.63 7.58 8.61
C LEU A 83 -4.31 9.07 8.51
N LEU A 84 -3.04 9.43 8.38
CA LEU A 84 -2.62 10.82 8.19
C LEU A 84 -3.11 11.38 6.85
N SER A 85 -3.14 10.55 5.81
CA SER A 85 -3.66 10.95 4.50
C SER A 85 -5.15 11.26 4.57
N LYS A 86 -5.93 10.43 5.29
CA LYS A 86 -7.39 10.62 5.52
C LYS A 86 -7.72 11.80 6.44
N ARG A 87 -6.93 12.04 7.50
CA ARG A 87 -7.27 12.98 8.60
C ARG A 87 -7.52 14.44 8.19
N ARG A 88 -7.11 14.88 7.00
CA ARG A 88 -7.35 16.26 6.50
C ARG A 88 -8.67 16.41 5.73
N LEU A 89 -9.32 15.31 5.33
CA LEU A 89 -10.66 15.38 4.73
C LEU A 89 -11.74 15.72 5.78
N ASP A 90 -11.51 15.36 7.05
CA ASP A 90 -12.49 15.55 8.14
C ASP A 90 -12.45 16.95 8.78
N PHE A 91 -11.39 17.75 8.53
CA PHE A 91 -11.24 19.11 9.08
C PHE A 91 -11.74 20.22 8.13
N ASN A 92 -12.35 19.84 7.00
CA ASN A 92 -12.90 20.76 6.01
C ASN A 92 -14.45 20.77 5.99
N VAL A 93 -15.07 20.35 7.09
CA VAL A 93 -16.53 20.47 7.35
C VAL A 93 -16.78 21.54 8.39
#